data_AF-A0A1I1MK66-F1
#
_entry.id   AF-A0A1I1MK66-F1
#
_cell.length_a   1.000
_cell.length_b   1.000
_cell.length_c   1.000
_cell.angle_alpha   90.00
_cell.angle_beta   90.00
_cell.angle_gamma   90.00
#
_symmetry.space_group_name_H-M   'P 1'
#
loop_
_entity.id
_entity.type
_entity.pdbx_description
1 polymer ?
#
loop_
_entity_poly.entity_id
_entity_poly.type
_entity_poly.pdbx_seq_one_letter_code
_entity_poly.pdbx_strand_id
1 'polypeptide(L)'
;MKVLSKSCLILIFILTGCKPTGLNGSYKDLGEFESRIEAQNQAITNILDQYNSLPQNDYYKVRYSVRNSAPTERSENALWYHKELSSLALEQDIHSGAVCRWQEVSKVVLEQAIRSANSLIKIDSLSKPNQPFRQCL
;
A
#
# COMPACT_ATOMS: atom_id res chain seq x y z
N MET A 1 -62.06 -3.12 -24.82
CA MET A 1 -61.31 -2.30 -23.84
C MET A 1 -59.97 -2.98 -23.54
N LYS A 2 -58.89 -2.21 -23.74
CA LYS A 2 -57.49 -2.32 -23.29
C LYS A 2 -56.90 -3.71 -22.89
N VAL A 3 -55.99 -4.13 -23.77
CA VAL A 3 -54.76 -4.93 -23.63
C VAL A 3 -54.08 -4.80 -22.26
N LEU A 4 -53.46 -5.88 -21.75
CA LEU A 4 -52.06 -5.88 -21.29
C LEU A 4 -51.53 -7.30 -21.06
N SER A 5 -50.68 -7.69 -22.01
CA SER A 5 -49.70 -8.77 -21.96
C SER A 5 -48.90 -8.77 -20.65
N LYS A 6 -48.68 -9.95 -20.06
CA LYS A 6 -47.65 -10.17 -19.04
C LYS A 6 -46.68 -11.24 -19.51
N SER A 7 -45.74 -10.80 -20.35
CA SER A 7 -44.51 -11.51 -20.65
C SER A 7 -43.80 -11.87 -19.34
N CYS A 8 -43.69 -13.16 -19.05
CA CYS A 8 -42.95 -13.69 -17.92
C CYS A 8 -41.45 -13.69 -18.29
N LEU A 9 -40.78 -12.57 -18.00
CA LEU A 9 -39.32 -12.46 -18.10
C LEU A 9 -38.68 -13.26 -16.96
N ILE A 10 -38.15 -14.43 -17.31
CA ILE A 10 -37.29 -15.23 -16.42
C ILE A 10 -35.95 -14.51 -16.32
N LEU A 11 -35.71 -13.88 -15.17
CA LEU A 11 -34.42 -13.27 -14.82
C LEU A 11 -33.42 -14.38 -14.51
N ILE A 12 -32.47 -14.61 -15.42
CA ILE A 12 -31.32 -15.48 -15.18
C ILE A 12 -30.33 -14.69 -14.32
N PHE A 13 -30.36 -14.89 -13.01
CA PHE A 13 -29.30 -14.43 -12.11
C PHE A 13 -28.08 -15.36 -12.28
N ILE A 14 -27.20 -14.99 -13.22
CA ILE A 14 -25.85 -15.56 -13.28
C ILE A 14 -25.08 -15.01 -12.08
N LEU A 15 -25.00 -15.79 -11.00
CA LEU A 15 -24.09 -15.57 -9.89
C LEU A 15 -22.66 -15.91 -10.37
N THR A 16 -22.08 -15.06 -11.22
CA THR A 16 -20.63 -15.01 -11.35
C THR A 16 -20.11 -14.40 -10.06
N GLY A 17 -19.69 -15.25 -9.13
CA GLY A 17 -18.90 -14.85 -7.98
C GLY A 17 -17.59 -14.24 -8.46
N CYS A 18 -17.61 -12.93 -8.71
CA CYS A 18 -16.40 -12.13 -8.75
C CYS A 18 -15.76 -12.24 -7.37
N LYS A 19 -14.78 -13.14 -7.21
CA LYS A 19 -13.73 -12.91 -6.21
C LYS A 19 -13.09 -11.58 -6.63
N PRO A 20 -13.15 -10.51 -5.82
CA PRO A 20 -12.34 -9.35 -6.13
C PRO A 20 -10.89 -9.82 -6.07
N THR A 21 -10.24 -9.95 -7.22
CA THR A 21 -8.79 -9.91 -7.34
C THR A 21 -8.37 -8.46 -7.03
N GLY A 22 -8.61 -8.05 -5.78
CA GLY A 22 -8.48 -6.69 -5.28
C GLY A 22 -7.05 -6.37 -4.87
N LEU A 23 -6.09 -6.65 -5.75
CA LEU A 23 -4.70 -6.20 -5.59
C LEU A 23 -4.35 -5.05 -6.54
N ASN A 24 -5.26 -4.66 -7.43
CA ASN A 24 -5.03 -3.57 -8.36
C ASN A 24 -5.64 -2.27 -7.82
N GLY A 25 -4.80 -1.26 -7.61
CA GLY A 25 -5.19 0.14 -7.35
C GLY A 25 -5.70 0.51 -5.96
N SER A 26 -6.03 -0.43 -5.08
CA SER A 26 -6.53 -0.13 -3.72
C SER A 26 -5.44 -0.25 -2.64
N TYR A 27 -5.53 0.59 -1.61
CA TYR A 27 -4.67 0.53 -0.44
C TYR A 27 -4.97 -0.71 0.41
N LYS A 28 -3.94 -1.48 0.77
CA LYS A 28 -4.00 -2.44 1.87
C LYS A 28 -3.94 -1.68 3.19
N ASP A 29 -4.96 -1.85 4.03
CA ASP A 29 -5.01 -1.22 5.35
C ASP A 29 -4.30 -2.03 6.43
N LEU A 30 -3.43 -1.38 7.20
CA LEU A 30 -2.82 -1.93 8.42
C LEU A 30 -3.40 -1.35 9.71
N GLY A 31 -4.18 -0.28 9.65
CA GLY A 31 -4.75 0.39 10.82
C GLY A 31 -3.82 1.44 11.44
N GLU A 32 -4.04 1.69 12.73
CA GLU A 32 -3.40 2.74 13.51
C GLU A 32 -2.29 2.19 14.41
N PHE A 33 -1.19 2.93 14.51
CA PHE A 33 -0.02 2.59 15.33
C PHE A 33 0.35 3.70 16.31
N GLU A 34 1.06 3.37 17.38
CA GLU A 34 1.48 4.35 18.40
C GLU A 34 2.65 5.23 17.92
N SER A 35 3.44 4.74 16.97
CA SER A 35 4.58 5.50 16.43
C SER A 35 4.75 5.35 14.93
N ARG A 36 5.33 6.38 14.32
CA ARG A 36 5.70 6.39 12.90
C ARG A 36 6.67 5.26 12.53
N ILE A 37 7.67 5.03 13.37
CA ILE A 37 8.68 3.98 13.15
C ILE A 37 8.03 2.60 13.16
N GLU A 38 7.16 2.33 14.13
CA GLU A 38 6.40 1.07 14.20
C GLU A 38 5.56 0.88 12.95
N ALA A 39 4.77 1.88 12.57
CA ALA A 39 3.90 1.81 11.41
C ALA A 39 4.67 1.52 10.11
N GLN A 40 5.80 2.22 9.91
CA GLN A 40 6.67 2.03 8.75
C GLN A 40 7.33 0.65 8.73
N ASN A 41 7.80 0.16 9.88
CA ASN A 41 8.35 -1.19 10.00
C ASN A 41 7.28 -2.23 9.64
N GLN A 42 6.06 -2.10 10.15
CA GLN A 42 4.96 -3.02 9.85
C GLN A 42 4.54 -2.97 8.38
N ALA A 43 4.54 -1.79 7.77
CA ALA A 43 4.28 -1.64 6.34
C ALA A 43 5.34 -2.33 5.48
N ILE A 44 6.62 -2.21 5.82
CA ILE A 44 7.72 -2.89 5.10
C ILE A 44 7.66 -4.41 5.31
N THR A 45 7.37 -4.87 6.53
CA THR A 45 7.12 -6.29 6.81
C THR A 45 5.97 -6.82 5.95
N ASN A 46 4.86 -6.09 5.85
CA ASN A 46 3.73 -6.51 5.01
C ASN A 46 4.12 -6.63 3.53
N ILE A 47 4.87 -5.66 3.00
CA ILE A 47 5.38 -5.70 1.62
C ILE A 47 6.26 -6.94 1.41
N LEU A 48 7.15 -7.25 2.36
CA LEU A 48 8.03 -8.41 2.27
C LEU A 48 7.26 -9.74 2.35
N ASP A 49 6.30 -9.85 3.27
CA ASP A 49 5.47 -11.05 3.43
C ASP A 49 4.66 -11.35 2.16
N GLN A 50 4.21 -10.30 1.47
CA GLN A 50 3.48 -10.41 0.21
C GLN A 50 4.40 -10.44 -1.02
N TYR A 51 5.72 -10.39 -0.88
CA TYR A 51 6.65 -10.13 -2.00
C TYR A 51 6.42 -11.01 -3.24
N ASN A 52 6.13 -12.30 -3.02
CA ASN A 52 5.91 -13.26 -4.10
C ASN A 52 4.56 -13.07 -4.81
N SER A 53 3.55 -12.53 -4.12
CA SER A 53 2.20 -12.26 -4.63
C SER A 53 1.98 -10.81 -5.10
N LEU A 54 2.96 -9.92 -4.92
CA LEU A 54 2.85 -8.53 -5.38
C LEU A 54 2.63 -8.45 -6.90
N PRO A 55 1.84 -7.45 -7.37
CA PRO A 55 1.70 -7.18 -8.79
C PRO A 55 3.06 -6.90 -9.41
N GLN A 56 3.29 -7.46 -10.60
CA GLN A 56 4.57 -7.30 -11.29
C GLN A 56 4.76 -5.86 -11.81
N ASN A 57 3.72 -5.31 -12.44
CA ASN A 57 3.77 -4.06 -13.21
C ASN A 57 2.85 -2.96 -12.61
N ASP A 58 2.58 -3.02 -11.31
CA ASP A 58 1.79 -2.00 -10.59
C ASP A 58 2.34 -1.80 -9.18
N TYR A 59 1.91 -0.73 -8.52
CA TYR A 59 2.21 -0.45 -7.13
C TYR A 59 1.29 -1.23 -6.19
N TYR A 60 1.89 -2.00 -5.29
CA TYR A 60 1.23 -2.44 -4.07
C TYR A 60 1.34 -1.33 -3.01
N LYS A 61 0.20 -0.83 -2.53
CA LYS A 61 0.16 0.30 -1.59
C LYS A 61 -0.34 -0.17 -0.23
N VAL A 62 0.42 0.12 0.82
CA VAL A 62 0.08 -0.21 2.21
C VAL A 62 -0.16 1.08 2.97
N ARG A 63 -1.40 1.32 3.39
CA ARG A 63 -1.78 2.48 4.21
C ARG A 63 -1.69 2.17 5.70
N TYR A 64 -1.36 3.19 6.47
CA TYR A 64 -1.31 3.16 7.93
C TYR A 64 -1.56 4.56 8.48
N SER A 65 -2.03 4.65 9.73
CA SER A 65 -2.09 5.91 10.47
C SER A 65 -1.22 5.84 11.72
N VAL A 66 -0.80 7.00 12.22
CA VAL A 66 -0.14 7.13 13.51
C VAL A 66 -1.08 7.87 14.44
N ARG A 67 -1.26 7.35 15.65
CA ARG A 67 -2.09 7.96 16.67
C ARG A 67 -1.55 9.36 17.00
N ASN A 68 -2.33 10.38 16.66
CA ASN A 68 -2.03 11.75 17.04
C ASN A 68 -2.67 12.08 18.40
N SER A 69 -1.96 12.84 19.24
CA SER A 69 -2.47 13.38 20.49
C SER A 69 -3.59 14.42 20.28
N ALA A 70 -3.67 15.00 19.08
CA ALA A 70 -4.76 15.86 18.64
C ALA A 70 -5.71 15.08 17.70
N PRO A 71 -6.95 14.78 18.12
CA PRO A 71 -7.87 13.88 17.40
C PRO A 71 -8.41 14.43 16.07
N THR A 72 -8.10 15.68 15.69
CA THR A 72 -8.62 16.34 14.49
C THR A 72 -7.76 16.15 13.25
N GLU A 73 -6.53 15.66 13.39
CA GLU A 73 -5.61 15.44 12.26
C GLU A 73 -5.24 13.95 12.20
N ARG A 74 -5.97 13.19 11.37
CA ARG A 74 -5.52 11.84 11.00
C ARG A 74 -4.45 11.99 9.92
N SER A 75 -3.18 11.83 10.30
CA SER A 75 -2.10 11.62 9.32
C SER A 75 -2.18 10.18 8.84
N GLU A 76 -2.82 9.99 7.68
CA GLU A 76 -2.87 8.72 6.97
C GLU A 76 -1.75 8.69 5.94
N ASN A 77 -0.82 7.76 6.08
CA ASN A 77 0.35 7.64 5.21
C ASN A 77 0.28 6.32 4.45
N ALA A 78 1.06 6.19 3.38
CA ALA A 78 1.23 4.91 2.71
C ALA A 78 2.67 4.66 2.25
N LEU A 79 3.08 3.39 2.29
CA LEU A 79 4.24 2.91 1.54
C LEU A 79 3.77 2.20 0.28
N TRP A 80 4.37 2.55 -0.85
CA TRP A 80 4.10 1.91 -2.13
C TRP A 80 5.32 1.09 -2.53
N TYR A 81 5.10 -0.11 -3.06
CA TYR A 81 6.17 -0.93 -3.61
C TYR A 81 5.85 -1.38 -5.02
N HIS A 82 6.80 -1.20 -5.93
CA HIS A 82 6.72 -1.69 -7.30
C HIS A 82 7.80 -2.76 -7.52
N LYS A 83 7.37 -3.99 -7.83
CA LYS A 83 8.26 -5.15 -7.87
C LYS A 83 9.21 -5.12 -9.07
N GLU A 84 8.69 -4.92 -10.28
CA GLU A 84 9.54 -4.86 -11.49
C GLU A 84 10.59 -3.73 -11.40
N LEU A 85 10.18 -2.54 -10.97
CA LEU A 85 11.07 -1.40 -10.79
C LEU A 85 11.98 -1.49 -9.55
N SER A 86 11.76 -2.47 -8.67
CA SER A 86 12.42 -2.56 -7.36
C SER A 86 12.42 -1.21 -6.62
N SER A 87 11.24 -0.58 -6.54
CA SER A 87 11.10 0.78 -6.03
C SER A 87 10.15 0.83 -4.85
N LEU A 88 10.57 1.53 -3.79
CA LEU A 88 9.73 1.91 -2.66
C LEU A 88 9.41 3.40 -2.76
N ALA A 89 8.19 3.78 -2.40
CA ALA A 89 7.80 5.17 -2.26
C ALA A 89 7.03 5.40 -0.95
N LEU A 90 7.11 6.61 -0.42
CA LEU A 90 6.34 7.09 0.71
C LEU A 90 5.38 8.18 0.24
N GLU A 91 4.12 8.03 0.60
CA GLU A 91 3.05 9.01 0.46
C GLU A 91 2.70 9.51 1.86
N GLN A 92 2.74 10.83 2.05
CA GLN A 92 2.25 11.51 3.25
C GLN A 92 0.90 12.12 2.89
N ASP A 93 -0.16 11.73 3.61
CA ASP A 93 -1.55 11.98 3.27
C ASP A 93 -2.01 11.19 2.02
N ILE A 94 -2.92 10.25 2.24
CA ILE A 94 -3.45 9.38 1.19
C ILE A 94 -4.04 10.22 0.05
N HIS A 95 -3.70 9.85 -1.19
CA HIS A 95 -4.04 10.53 -2.45
C HIS A 95 -3.20 11.78 -2.78
N SER A 96 -2.22 12.17 -1.97
CA SER A 96 -1.29 13.27 -2.31
C SER A 96 -0.23 12.88 -3.33
N GLY A 97 0.01 11.58 -3.50
CA GLY A 97 1.11 11.05 -4.28
C GLY A 97 2.39 10.87 -3.47
N ALA A 98 3.39 10.23 -4.07
CA ALA A 98 4.62 9.94 -3.35
C ALA A 98 5.49 11.19 -3.15
N VAL A 99 5.78 11.50 -1.89
CA VAL A 99 6.70 12.57 -1.46
C VAL A 99 8.16 12.11 -1.45
N CYS A 100 8.39 10.81 -1.23
CA CYS A 100 9.72 10.22 -1.26
C CYS A 100 9.76 8.92 -2.04
N ARG A 101 10.90 8.68 -2.72
CA ARG A 101 11.16 7.49 -3.51
C ARG A 101 12.58 6.96 -3.29
N TRP A 102 12.68 5.64 -3.28
CA TRP A 102 13.91 4.87 -3.29
C TRP A 102 13.86 3.88 -4.47
N GLN A 103 14.98 3.77 -5.19
CA GLN A 103 15.21 2.80 -6.26
C GLN A 103 16.17 1.70 -5.77
N GLU A 104 16.23 0.58 -6.48
CA GLU A 104 17.11 -0.56 -6.13
C GLU A 104 16.76 -1.21 -4.77
N VAL A 105 15.50 -1.08 -4.34
CA VAL A 105 14.95 -1.73 -3.15
C VAL A 105 14.56 -3.17 -3.49
N SER A 106 15.56 -4.04 -3.62
CA SER A 106 15.36 -5.47 -3.89
C SER A 106 14.74 -6.20 -2.68
N LYS A 107 14.31 -7.46 -2.88
CA LYS A 107 13.86 -8.33 -1.78
C LYS A 107 14.89 -8.41 -0.64
N VAL A 108 16.17 -8.53 -0.99
CA VAL A 108 17.28 -8.60 -0.02
C VAL A 108 17.38 -7.31 0.79
N VAL A 109 17.14 -6.15 0.18
CA VAL A 109 17.11 -4.88 0.89
C VAL A 109 15.94 -4.84 1.89
N LEU A 110 14.75 -5.30 1.49
CA LEU A 110 13.59 -5.41 2.38
C LEU A 110 13.87 -6.38 3.55
N GLU A 111 14.45 -7.54 3.29
CA GLU A 111 14.83 -8.53 4.31
C GLU A 111 15.85 -7.98 5.32
N GLN A 112 16.80 -7.18 4.86
CA GLN A 112 17.76 -6.50 5.75
C GLN A 112 17.12 -5.35 6.51
N ALA A 113 16.17 -4.63 5.90
CA ALA A 113 15.47 -3.51 6.52
C ALA A 113 14.64 -3.95 7.73
N ILE A 114 13.84 -5.02 7.60
CA ILE A 114 12.98 -5.50 8.71
C ILE A 114 13.76 -6.06 9.90
N ARG A 115 15.05 -6.39 9.72
CA ARG A 115 15.95 -6.82 10.81
C ARG A 115 16.55 -5.64 11.58
N SER A 116 16.32 -4.42 11.11
CA SER A 116 16.79 -3.20 11.75
C SER A 116 15.69 -2.56 12.62
N ALA A 117 16.09 -1.75 13.60
CA ALA A 117 15.12 -1.01 14.42
C ALA A 117 14.32 0.04 13.61
N ASN A 118 14.92 0.58 12.52
CA ASN A 118 14.27 1.54 11.63
C ASN A 118 14.47 1.12 10.18
N SER A 119 13.46 0.46 9.63
CA SER A 119 13.50 -0.13 8.31
C SER A 119 13.71 0.91 7.20
N LEU A 120 13.10 2.10 7.29
CA LEU A 120 13.28 3.13 6.27
C LEU A 120 14.69 3.73 6.26
N ILE A 121 15.31 3.96 7.42
CA ILE A 121 16.73 4.37 7.48
C ILE A 121 17.60 3.30 6.83
N LYS A 122 17.32 2.02 7.10
CA LYS A 122 18.10 0.92 6.52
C LYS A 122 17.91 0.85 5.01
N ILE A 123 16.69 1.03 4.51
CA ILE A 123 16.42 1.14 3.06
C ILE A 123 17.19 2.31 2.46
N ASP A 124 17.11 3.50 3.05
CA ASP A 124 17.82 4.69 2.57
C ASP A 124 19.33 4.44 2.43
N SER A 125 19.93 3.75 3.40
CA SER A 125 21.37 3.42 3.40
C SER A 125 21.81 2.35 2.40
N LEU A 126 20.87 1.53 1.89
CA LEU A 126 21.15 0.35 1.05
C LEU A 126 20.61 0.48 -0.37
N SER A 127 19.97 1.60 -0.68
CA SER A 127 19.23 1.82 -1.93
C SER A 127 19.68 3.13 -2.58
N LYS A 128 19.03 3.50 -3.67
CA LYS A 128 19.26 4.77 -4.36
C LYS A 128 18.10 5.73 -4.08
N PRO A 129 18.20 6.61 -3.07
CA PRO A 129 17.17 7.61 -2.81
C PRO A 129 17.14 8.67 -3.90
N ASN A 130 15.94 9.11 -4.29
CA ASN A 130 15.76 10.22 -5.23
C ASN A 130 15.83 11.61 -4.55
N GLN A 131 15.81 11.63 -3.21
CA GLN A 131 15.83 12.83 -2.38
C GLN A 131 16.50 12.54 -1.03
N PRO A 132 17.08 13.54 -0.33
CA PRO A 132 17.66 13.34 0.99
C PRO A 132 16.64 12.81 2.02
N PHE A 133 17.03 11.82 2.82
CA PHE A 133 16.15 11.17 3.80
C PHE A 133 15.41 12.13 4.74
N ARG A 134 16.05 13.22 5.16
CA ARG A 134 15.45 14.26 6.03
C ARG A 134 14.19 14.91 5.47
N GLN A 135 13.97 14.82 4.15
CA GLN A 135 12.77 15.36 3.49
C GLN A 135 11.61 14.36 3.49
N CYS A 136 11.83 13.14 3.97
CA CYS A 136 10.85 12.05 4.01
C CYS A 136 10.19 11.85 5.36
N LEU A 137 10.66 12.55 6.41
CA LEU A 137 10.25 12.36 7.79
C LEU A 137 9.38 13.52 8.28
#